data_AF-A0A3A9SD19-F1
#
_entry.id   AF-A0A3A9SD19-F1
#
_cell.length_a   1.000
_cell.length_b   1.000
_cell.length_c   1.000
_cell.angle_alpha   90.00
_cell.angle_beta   90.00
_cell.angle_gamma   90.00
#
_symmetry.space_group_name_H-M   'P 1'
#
loop_
_entity.id
_entity.type
_entity.pdbx_description
1 polymer ?
#
loop_
_entity_poly.entity_id
_entity_poly.type
_entity_poly.pdbx_seq_one_letter_code
_entity_poly.pdbx_strand_id
1 'polypeptide(L)'
;MKTKCLLPILAAALIVSGCSSSVSSPDSQSTDSGSVAENEESQTGGGTQGEASDDDSDKKDAESSEPGEELSADELSEFTDLFNTMEYNGFLEDGFNSPEEIDWEKVLKLGAGISSENCSEEEINDYLKAANRSSLTEYEKLSVIKKSDLADFIKRHTGKDLMPDNDDIEWDYVEKNDSFYKTIWDSDARHKGYECISGEKTGDKYTLRLKVSLEKSVNIESTSYYGSDADRIVKFTKSGDDLAFESNEIQWDDYCVPEQTFDVDLPQYDSPVHFVTYYEDSGQAEMVMEKDGKLISSFRPSFLDDMGYINVTTIDAVGFFDVDADGMDDIAIIGSTNDVKHLFIELATTGEEDDFSYFADFGEKKVKEMGGDLTISGVKKALLGDNKDGKYESYKEAYAQIAKTYNYAYDDLSFDLIYVDGDDIPELVVGNTGYWVSLYCFKDGHTCCLMNQWGYGAMGNAGYLYAKKGNVIYNGNADYAGSLYYNTYMSIHDDGKLATDYWTLDLNFNDIDGNGVPSEEELASSDDYETKTEYHSEIDANMSETEIKKVIAKYDSLKFEEIVGSMDYDTIMAQLGK
;
A
#
# COMPACT_ATOMS: atom_id res chain seq x y z
N MET A 1 -6.65 49.50 -21.03
CA MET A 1 -7.70 49.10 -22.00
C MET A 1 -8.17 47.71 -21.59
N LYS A 2 -9.47 47.52 -21.45
CA LYS A 2 -10.12 46.33 -20.86
C LYS A 2 -10.24 45.19 -21.89
N THR A 3 -9.95 43.96 -21.48
CA THR A 3 -10.38 42.68 -22.09
C THR A 3 -10.19 41.60 -21.02
N LYS A 4 -11.14 41.38 -20.09
CA LYS A 4 -12.31 40.47 -20.13
C LYS A 4 -11.99 39.01 -20.53
N CYS A 5 -12.05 38.15 -19.51
CA CYS A 5 -12.14 36.69 -19.55
C CYS A 5 -13.25 36.15 -20.47
N LEU A 6 -13.06 34.91 -20.94
CA LEU A 6 -14.13 33.98 -21.29
C LEU A 6 -13.61 32.53 -21.18
N LEU A 7 -14.03 31.85 -20.11
CA LEU A 7 -14.03 30.39 -20.01
C LEU A 7 -15.10 29.81 -20.96
N PRO A 8 -14.84 28.68 -21.64
CA PRO A 8 -15.90 27.90 -22.28
C PRO A 8 -16.51 26.89 -21.29
N ILE A 9 -17.82 27.02 -21.10
CA ILE A 9 -18.69 26.06 -20.41
C ILE A 9 -18.95 24.89 -21.37
N LEU A 10 -18.59 23.66 -20.98
CA LEU A 10 -18.96 22.43 -21.69
C LEU A 10 -20.39 22.03 -21.27
N ALA A 11 -21.31 22.02 -22.23
CA ALA A 11 -22.67 21.52 -22.02
C ALA A 11 -22.76 20.07 -22.50
N ALA A 12 -22.94 19.14 -21.56
CA ALA A 12 -23.24 17.73 -21.84
C ALA A 12 -24.72 17.58 -22.23
N ALA A 13 -24.98 17.08 -23.44
CA ALA A 13 -26.31 16.73 -23.91
C ALA A 13 -26.55 15.22 -23.68
N LEU A 14 -27.39 14.91 -22.69
CA LEU A 14 -27.96 13.59 -22.46
C LEU A 14 -28.92 13.21 -23.61
N ILE A 15 -28.66 12.09 -24.28
CA ILE A 15 -29.66 11.42 -25.13
C ILE A 15 -30.05 10.11 -24.46
N VAL A 16 -31.31 10.07 -24.03
CA VAL A 16 -32.01 8.89 -23.52
C VAL A 16 -32.73 8.19 -24.67
N SER A 17 -32.47 6.89 -24.84
CA SER A 17 -33.37 5.90 -25.45
C SER A 17 -32.80 4.52 -25.12
N GLY A 18 -33.47 3.54 -24.52
CA GLY A 18 -34.90 3.30 -24.42
C GLY A 18 -35.24 1.95 -25.05
N CYS A 19 -35.16 0.88 -24.24
CA CYS A 19 -35.83 -0.43 -24.30
C CYS A 19 -36.01 -1.18 -25.64
N SER A 20 -35.55 -2.44 -25.67
CA SER A 20 -36.44 -3.55 -26.08
C SER A 20 -35.97 -4.91 -25.54
N SER A 21 -36.88 -5.59 -24.89
CA SER A 21 -36.82 -6.95 -24.38
C SER A 21 -37.06 -7.99 -25.48
N SER A 22 -36.46 -9.18 -25.39
CA SER A 22 -37.18 -10.45 -25.61
C SER A 22 -36.36 -11.69 -25.25
N VAL A 23 -37.07 -12.56 -24.54
CA VAL A 23 -36.80 -13.92 -24.04
C VAL A 23 -36.52 -14.92 -25.16
N SER A 24 -35.60 -15.88 -24.96
CA SER A 24 -35.83 -17.34 -25.15
C SER A 24 -34.59 -18.20 -24.85
N SER A 25 -34.75 -19.15 -23.91
CA SER A 25 -34.07 -20.47 -23.90
C SER A 25 -35.06 -21.52 -24.47
N PRO A 26 -34.79 -22.85 -24.51
CA PRO A 26 -33.58 -23.65 -24.30
C PRO A 26 -33.40 -24.76 -25.39
N ASP A 27 -32.66 -25.83 -25.06
CA ASP A 27 -32.48 -27.17 -25.67
C ASP A 27 -31.19 -27.38 -26.48
N SER A 28 -30.20 -28.16 -26.04
CA SER A 28 -30.11 -29.57 -25.57
C SER A 28 -29.71 -30.57 -26.67
N GLN A 29 -28.99 -31.62 -26.25
CA GLN A 29 -28.37 -32.77 -26.97
C GLN A 29 -26.89 -32.57 -27.32
N SER A 30 -25.93 -33.20 -26.64
CA SER A 30 -25.70 -34.62 -26.32
C SER A 30 -25.43 -35.52 -27.54
N THR A 31 -24.22 -36.08 -27.57
CA THR A 31 -23.77 -37.43 -28.00
C THR A 31 -22.26 -37.33 -28.26
N ASP A 32 -21.39 -37.80 -27.36
CA ASP A 32 -21.10 -39.18 -26.96
C ASP A 32 -20.35 -40.00 -28.02
N SER A 33 -19.47 -40.86 -27.52
CA SER A 33 -18.62 -41.90 -28.14
C SER A 33 -17.24 -41.43 -28.63
N GLY A 34 -16.10 -41.96 -28.15
CA GLY A 34 -15.85 -43.13 -27.31
C GLY A 34 -14.62 -43.91 -27.81
N SER A 35 -14.06 -44.73 -26.92
CA SER A 35 -12.94 -45.70 -27.03
C SER A 35 -11.53 -45.09 -26.89
N VAL A 36 -10.78 -45.32 -25.79
CA VAL A 36 -10.42 -46.53 -24.99
C VAL A 36 -9.42 -47.46 -25.69
N ALA A 37 -8.21 -47.54 -25.12
CA ALA A 37 -7.48 -48.74 -24.70
C ALA A 37 -6.17 -48.26 -24.02
N GLU A 38 -5.94 -48.54 -22.72
CA GLU A 38 -5.37 -49.80 -22.16
C GLU A 38 -4.00 -50.13 -22.76
N ASN A 39 -2.95 -50.58 -22.07
CA ASN A 39 -2.62 -50.95 -20.69
C ASN A 39 -1.09 -51.22 -20.73
N GLU A 40 -0.37 -51.19 -19.61
CA GLU A 40 0.56 -52.29 -19.24
C GLU A 40 1.22 -52.04 -17.87
N GLU A 41 0.98 -53.00 -16.97
CA GLU A 41 1.66 -53.23 -15.70
C GLU A 41 3.11 -53.71 -15.91
N SER A 42 3.96 -53.56 -14.89
CA SER A 42 4.77 -54.69 -14.43
C SER A 42 5.16 -54.58 -12.95
N GLN A 43 5.27 -55.75 -12.35
CA GLN A 43 5.16 -56.12 -10.94
C GLN A 43 6.53 -56.46 -10.28
N THR A 44 6.58 -56.31 -8.95
CA THR A 44 7.22 -57.19 -7.93
C THR A 44 8.76 -57.29 -7.87
N GLY A 45 9.44 -57.39 -6.72
CA GLY A 45 9.08 -57.52 -5.31
C GLY A 45 10.31 -57.93 -4.46
N GLY A 46 10.12 -58.15 -3.14
CA GLY A 46 11.02 -58.95 -2.26
C GLY A 46 11.93 -58.17 -1.30
N GLY A 47 11.61 -58.18 0.00
CA GLY A 47 12.32 -57.45 1.06
C GLY A 47 13.31 -58.27 1.91
N THR A 48 13.75 -57.71 3.05
CA THR A 48 14.28 -58.42 4.23
C THR A 48 14.20 -57.52 5.48
N GLN A 49 13.88 -58.16 6.62
CA GLN A 49 13.71 -57.68 8.00
C GLN A 49 14.98 -57.21 8.74
N GLY A 50 14.75 -56.45 9.82
CA GLY A 50 15.60 -56.28 11.03
C GLY A 50 16.18 -54.86 11.12
N GLU A 51 16.09 -54.09 12.20
CA GLU A 51 15.90 -54.38 13.62
C GLU A 51 15.14 -53.24 14.32
N ALA A 52 14.52 -53.57 15.45
CA ALA A 52 13.88 -52.65 16.37
C ALA A 52 14.92 -51.88 17.20
N SER A 53 14.65 -50.60 17.43
CA SER A 53 15.05 -49.90 18.65
C SER A 53 13.90 -48.99 19.07
N ASP A 54 13.26 -49.35 20.17
CA ASP A 54 12.49 -48.43 21.00
C ASP A 54 13.36 -47.22 21.34
N ASP A 55 12.87 -46.02 21.09
CA ASP A 55 12.89 -45.02 22.14
C ASP A 55 11.70 -44.07 22.01
N ASP A 56 11.13 -43.84 23.18
CA ASP A 56 9.89 -43.17 23.52
C ASP A 56 10.06 -41.64 23.49
N SER A 57 8.92 -40.95 23.58
CA SER A 57 8.70 -39.54 23.92
C SER A 57 8.51 -38.49 22.81
N ASP A 58 7.45 -37.70 23.05
CA ASP A 58 7.02 -36.44 22.43
C ASP A 58 6.09 -36.51 21.21
N LYS A 59 4.98 -37.25 21.39
CA LYS A 59 3.68 -36.76 20.90
C LYS A 59 3.23 -35.63 21.81
N LYS A 60 3.38 -34.39 21.34
CA LYS A 60 2.66 -33.24 21.91
C LYS A 60 1.16 -33.47 21.76
N ASP A 61 0.45 -33.11 22.83
CA ASP A 61 -0.97 -33.27 23.05
C ASP A 61 -1.81 -32.76 21.87
N ALA A 62 -2.52 -33.68 21.21
CA ALA A 62 -3.74 -33.32 20.51
C ALA A 62 -4.83 -33.26 21.58
N GLU A 63 -5.16 -32.06 22.05
CA GLU A 63 -6.35 -31.84 22.86
C GLU A 63 -7.57 -32.31 22.06
N SER A 64 -8.17 -33.42 22.49
CA SER A 64 -9.51 -33.79 22.07
C SER A 64 -10.48 -32.85 22.78
N SER A 65 -10.79 -31.71 22.17
CA SER A 65 -11.89 -30.85 22.59
C SER A 65 -13.22 -31.57 22.33
N GLU A 66 -14.13 -31.54 23.30
CA GLU A 66 -15.53 -31.89 23.05
C GLU A 66 -16.10 -30.89 22.02
N PRO A 67 -16.94 -31.33 21.06
CA PRO A 67 -17.52 -30.41 20.08
C PRO A 67 -18.35 -29.34 20.79
N GLY A 68 -18.16 -28.07 20.41
CA GLY A 68 -18.88 -26.93 20.99
C GLY A 68 -20.38 -26.99 20.75
N GLU A 69 -21.14 -26.28 21.59
CA GLU A 69 -22.58 -26.07 21.38
C GLU A 69 -22.79 -25.02 20.29
N GLU A 70 -23.55 -25.37 19.24
CA GLU A 70 -23.94 -24.43 18.18
C GLU A 70 -24.84 -23.32 18.74
N LEU A 71 -24.60 -22.07 18.32
CA LEU A 71 -25.38 -20.93 18.79
C LEU A 71 -26.81 -20.93 18.25
N SER A 72 -27.73 -20.46 19.08
CA SER A 72 -29.12 -20.23 18.68
C SER A 72 -29.25 -19.00 17.77
N ALA A 73 -30.34 -18.93 17.00
CA ALA A 73 -30.62 -17.76 16.14
C ALA A 73 -30.71 -16.44 16.91
N ASP A 74 -31.20 -16.47 18.16
CA ASP A 74 -31.25 -15.28 19.02
C ASP A 74 -29.83 -14.83 19.42
N GLU A 75 -28.93 -15.76 19.73
CA GLU A 75 -27.52 -15.45 20.01
C GLU A 75 -26.78 -14.90 18.78
N LEU A 76 -27.02 -15.48 17.60
CA LEU A 76 -26.46 -14.96 16.34
C LEU A 76 -26.94 -13.53 16.06
N SER A 77 -28.21 -13.23 16.31
CA SER A 77 -28.75 -11.87 16.18
C SER A 77 -28.14 -10.90 17.21
N GLU A 78 -27.93 -11.35 18.46
CA GLU A 78 -27.27 -10.55 19.50
C GLU A 78 -25.85 -10.18 19.09
N PHE A 79 -25.05 -11.15 18.63
CA PHE A 79 -23.70 -10.88 18.15
C PHE A 79 -23.67 -10.02 16.90
N THR A 80 -24.62 -10.23 15.98
CA THR A 80 -24.78 -9.35 14.82
C THR A 80 -24.93 -7.90 15.26
N ASP A 81 -25.83 -7.60 16.18
CA ASP A 81 -26.03 -6.22 16.63
C ASP A 81 -24.81 -5.69 17.42
N LEU A 82 -24.17 -6.53 18.23
CA LEU A 82 -22.99 -6.17 19.01
C LEU A 82 -21.79 -5.76 18.15
N PHE A 83 -21.43 -6.57 17.15
CA PHE A 83 -20.27 -6.34 16.27
C PHE A 83 -20.46 -5.19 15.27
N ASN A 84 -21.68 -4.64 15.17
CA ASN A 84 -21.96 -3.41 14.41
C ASN A 84 -22.00 -2.16 15.29
N THR A 85 -21.69 -2.28 16.59
CA THR A 85 -21.50 -1.09 17.44
C THR A 85 -20.12 -0.49 17.23
N MET A 86 -19.97 0.80 17.54
CA MET A 86 -18.67 1.48 17.48
C MET A 86 -17.61 0.82 18.37
N GLU A 87 -18.02 0.16 19.45
CA GLU A 87 -17.12 -0.51 20.40
C GLU A 87 -16.41 -1.72 19.81
N TYR A 88 -17.12 -2.54 19.02
CA TYR A 88 -16.63 -3.83 18.58
C TYR A 88 -16.30 -3.92 17.09
N ASN A 89 -16.87 -3.04 16.25
CA ASN A 89 -16.71 -3.14 14.80
C ASN A 89 -15.26 -3.02 14.33
N GLY A 90 -14.48 -2.16 14.98
CA GLY A 90 -13.09 -1.92 14.61
C GLY A 90 -12.17 -3.15 14.76
N PHE A 91 -12.51 -4.10 15.65
CA PHE A 91 -11.77 -5.37 15.77
C PHE A 91 -11.95 -6.29 14.56
N LEU A 92 -12.86 -5.95 13.63
CA LEU A 92 -13.12 -6.73 12.42
C LEU A 92 -12.45 -6.14 11.18
N GLU A 93 -11.83 -4.95 11.24
CA GLU A 93 -11.18 -4.34 10.08
C GLU A 93 -10.03 -5.23 9.59
N ASP A 94 -9.06 -5.52 10.47
CA ASP A 94 -7.83 -6.28 10.15
C ASP A 94 -7.71 -7.60 10.92
N GLY A 95 -6.94 -8.53 10.33
CA GLY A 95 -6.66 -9.83 10.92
C GLY A 95 -5.60 -9.75 12.04
N PHE A 96 -5.78 -10.52 13.11
CA PHE A 96 -4.79 -10.66 14.17
C PHE A 96 -4.84 -12.06 14.79
N ASN A 97 -3.66 -12.62 15.09
CA ASN A 97 -3.54 -13.97 15.66
C ASN A 97 -3.49 -13.98 17.19
N SER A 98 -3.27 -12.82 17.80
CA SER A 98 -3.18 -12.66 19.25
C SER A 98 -3.58 -11.23 19.67
N PRO A 99 -3.95 -11.01 20.94
CA PRO A 99 -4.32 -9.68 21.43
C PRO A 99 -3.22 -8.63 21.29
N GLU A 100 -1.96 -9.05 21.32
CA GLU A 100 -0.77 -8.22 21.13
C GLU A 100 -0.63 -7.67 19.71
N GLU A 101 -1.30 -8.29 18.73
CA GLU A 101 -1.25 -7.93 17.31
C GLU A 101 -2.42 -7.06 16.87
N ILE A 102 -3.33 -6.71 17.78
CA ILE A 102 -4.50 -5.88 17.45
C ILE A 102 -4.01 -4.50 16.98
N ASP A 103 -4.47 -4.11 15.80
CA ASP A 103 -4.27 -2.76 15.29
C ASP A 103 -5.24 -1.80 16.00
N TRP A 104 -4.71 -1.04 16.97
CA TRP A 104 -5.49 -0.08 17.73
C TRP A 104 -5.86 1.17 16.91
N GLU A 105 -5.15 1.47 15.82
CA GLU A 105 -5.53 2.55 14.92
C GLU A 105 -6.89 2.25 14.29
N LYS A 106 -7.06 1.03 13.75
CA LYS A 106 -8.35 0.60 13.17
C LYS A 106 -9.46 0.51 14.21
N VAL A 107 -9.16 -0.03 15.39
CA VAL A 107 -10.14 -0.14 16.48
C VAL A 107 -10.63 1.24 16.93
N LEU A 108 -9.70 2.21 17.08
CA LEU A 108 -9.97 3.54 17.59
C LEU A 108 -10.36 4.55 16.51
N LYS A 109 -10.35 4.18 15.23
CA LYS A 109 -10.66 5.05 14.07
C LYS A 109 -11.89 5.93 14.27
N LEU A 110 -12.97 5.36 14.81
CA LEU A 110 -14.23 6.05 15.13
C LEU A 110 -14.43 6.24 16.64
N GLY A 111 -13.37 6.10 17.42
CA GLY A 111 -13.33 6.33 18.86
C GLY A 111 -13.76 5.16 19.75
N ALA A 112 -14.01 3.98 19.16
CA ALA A 112 -14.33 2.72 19.87
C ALA A 112 -15.45 2.81 20.93
N GLY A 113 -16.36 3.79 20.81
CA GLY A 113 -17.39 4.04 21.82
C GLY A 113 -16.89 4.60 23.16
N ILE A 114 -15.58 4.86 23.30
CA ILE A 114 -14.97 5.46 24.50
C ILE A 114 -14.60 6.93 24.30
N SER A 115 -14.62 7.42 23.06
CA SER A 115 -14.39 8.83 22.75
C SER A 115 -15.54 9.73 23.21
N SER A 116 -15.21 11.00 23.46
CA SER A 116 -16.17 12.04 23.82
C SER A 116 -15.89 13.31 23.04
N GLU A 117 -16.95 14.00 22.60
CA GLU A 117 -16.84 15.33 21.97
C GLU A 117 -16.92 16.47 23.01
N ASN A 118 -17.06 16.16 24.30
CA ASN A 118 -17.19 17.16 25.38
C ASN A 118 -15.83 17.73 25.81
N CYS A 119 -15.06 18.28 24.87
CA CYS A 119 -13.81 18.98 25.19
C CYS A 119 -14.12 20.37 25.77
N SER A 120 -13.45 20.73 26.87
CA SER A 120 -13.50 22.10 27.39
C SER A 120 -12.74 23.08 26.49
N GLU A 121 -13.02 24.38 26.59
CA GLU A 121 -12.26 25.41 25.87
C GLU A 121 -10.76 25.36 26.20
N GLU A 122 -10.39 24.98 27.43
CA GLU A 122 -8.98 24.80 27.81
C GLU A 122 -8.35 23.62 27.07
N GLU A 123 -9.02 22.46 27.04
CA GLU A 123 -8.51 21.28 26.32
C GLU A 123 -8.41 21.50 24.82
N ILE A 124 -9.38 22.18 24.21
CA ILE A 124 -9.31 22.56 22.79
C ILE A 124 -8.09 23.44 22.53
N ASN A 125 -7.82 24.43 23.38
CA ASN A 125 -6.66 25.29 23.22
C ASN A 125 -5.33 24.55 23.43
N ASP A 126 -5.28 23.59 24.36
CA ASP A 126 -4.09 22.76 24.56
C ASP A 126 -3.83 21.85 23.35
N TYR A 127 -4.88 21.23 22.79
CA TYR A 127 -4.81 20.46 21.56
C TYR A 127 -4.32 21.31 20.39
N LEU A 128 -4.97 22.44 20.13
CA LEU A 128 -4.60 23.34 19.03
C LEU A 128 -3.14 23.77 19.13
N LYS A 129 -2.66 24.05 20.35
CA LYS A 129 -1.26 24.37 20.57
C LYS A 129 -0.33 23.18 20.31
N ALA A 130 -0.71 21.97 20.70
CA ALA A 130 0.09 20.76 20.47
C ALA A 130 0.16 20.41 18.96
N ALA A 131 -0.96 20.54 18.26
CA ALA A 131 -1.07 20.31 16.82
C ALA A 131 -0.55 21.49 15.95
N ASN A 132 -0.03 22.56 16.57
CA ASN A 132 0.40 23.79 15.89
C ASN A 132 -0.70 24.42 14.99
N ARG A 133 -1.94 24.47 15.48
CA ARG A 133 -3.12 25.02 14.82
C ARG A 133 -3.66 26.23 15.56
N SER A 134 -4.23 27.20 14.85
CA SER A 134 -4.86 28.39 15.46
C SER A 134 -6.34 28.18 15.83
N SER A 135 -7.04 27.32 15.10
CA SER A 135 -8.46 27.03 15.31
C SER A 135 -8.90 25.70 14.67
N LEU A 136 -10.07 25.22 15.11
CA LEU A 136 -10.84 24.20 14.40
C LEU A 136 -11.71 24.88 13.35
N THR A 137 -11.90 24.24 12.21
CA THR A 137 -12.86 24.66 11.18
C THR A 137 -14.30 24.40 11.66
N GLU A 138 -15.28 25.05 11.03
CA GLU A 138 -16.70 24.89 11.40
C GLU A 138 -17.27 23.48 11.19
N TYR A 139 -16.54 22.62 10.47
CA TYR A 139 -16.94 21.24 10.13
C TYR A 139 -16.22 20.19 10.99
N GLU A 140 -15.22 20.59 11.78
CA GLU A 140 -14.45 19.66 12.61
C GLU A 140 -15.08 19.50 14.00
N LYS A 141 -15.20 18.24 14.43
CA LYS A 141 -15.52 17.89 15.82
C LYS A 141 -14.28 17.28 16.45
N LEU A 142 -13.83 17.88 17.55
CA LEU A 142 -12.71 17.35 18.32
C LEU A 142 -13.20 16.24 19.25
N SER A 143 -12.74 15.02 19.00
CA SER A 143 -12.94 13.88 19.88
C SER A 143 -11.75 13.71 20.80
N VAL A 144 -12.01 13.31 22.04
CA VAL A 144 -10.99 13.00 23.05
C VAL A 144 -11.18 11.60 23.61
N ILE A 145 -10.06 10.89 23.81
CA ILE A 145 -9.97 9.64 24.56
C ILE A 145 -8.92 9.81 25.65
N LYS A 146 -9.29 9.62 26.92
CA LYS A 146 -8.29 9.66 28.00
C LYS A 146 -7.42 8.42 27.94
N LYS A 147 -6.13 8.57 28.23
CA LYS A 147 -5.19 7.43 28.24
C LYS A 147 -5.60 6.33 29.23
N SER A 148 -6.19 6.72 30.36
CA SER A 148 -6.75 5.77 31.34
C SER A 148 -7.98 5.02 30.83
N ASP A 149 -8.91 5.70 30.14
CA ASP A 149 -10.10 5.06 29.56
C ASP A 149 -9.69 4.07 28.45
N LEU A 150 -8.66 4.41 27.66
CA LEU A 150 -8.07 3.52 26.67
C LEU A 150 -7.41 2.29 27.31
N ALA A 151 -6.61 2.49 28.38
CA ALA A 151 -5.98 1.37 29.08
C ALA A 151 -7.03 0.40 29.66
N ASP A 152 -8.10 0.92 30.24
CA ASP A 152 -9.21 0.11 30.76
C ASP A 152 -9.96 -0.61 29.64
N PHE A 153 -10.16 0.04 28.48
CA PHE A 153 -10.75 -0.57 27.28
C PHE A 153 -9.90 -1.73 26.77
N ILE A 154 -8.60 -1.52 26.56
CA ILE A 154 -7.66 -2.56 26.11
C ILE A 154 -7.66 -3.73 27.08
N LYS A 155 -7.57 -3.48 28.39
CA LYS A 155 -7.57 -4.54 29.39
C LYS A 155 -8.86 -5.35 29.37
N ARG A 156 -10.00 -4.69 29.18
CA ARG A 156 -11.31 -5.34 29.08
C ARG A 156 -11.40 -6.24 27.85
N HIS A 157 -10.89 -5.78 26.71
CA HIS A 157 -11.01 -6.47 25.43
C HIS A 157 -9.87 -7.42 25.07
N THR A 158 -8.81 -7.47 25.87
CA THR A 158 -7.70 -8.41 25.68
C THR A 158 -7.44 -9.29 26.90
N GLY A 159 -7.98 -8.93 28.06
CA GLY A 159 -7.63 -9.53 29.35
C GLY A 159 -6.20 -9.20 29.82
N LYS A 160 -5.49 -8.30 29.14
CA LYS A 160 -4.06 -8.02 29.34
C LYS A 160 -3.78 -6.53 29.47
N ASP A 161 -2.70 -6.19 30.16
CA ASP A 161 -2.22 -4.81 30.27
C ASP A 161 -1.28 -4.49 29.09
N LEU A 162 -1.86 -4.24 27.90
CA LEU A 162 -1.16 -4.07 26.60
C LEU A 162 -1.24 -2.64 26.04
N MET A 163 -0.96 -1.62 26.86
CA MET A 163 -1.03 -0.25 26.35
C MET A 163 -0.01 -0.05 25.21
N PRO A 164 -0.43 0.32 23.98
CA PRO A 164 0.49 0.65 22.89
C PRO A 164 1.27 1.93 23.21
N ASP A 165 2.39 2.13 22.51
CA ASP A 165 3.08 3.42 22.59
C ASP A 165 2.20 4.50 21.96
N ASN A 166 2.38 5.74 22.42
CA ASN A 166 1.52 6.84 21.96
C ASN A 166 1.65 7.07 20.45
N ASP A 167 2.84 6.80 19.89
CA ASP A 167 3.16 7.00 18.48
C ASP A 167 2.52 5.91 17.58
N ASP A 168 2.08 4.78 18.16
CA ASP A 168 1.35 3.72 17.46
C ASP A 168 -0.15 4.03 17.33
N ILE A 169 -0.62 5.17 17.87
CA ILE A 169 -2.00 5.62 17.78
C ILE A 169 -2.02 6.88 16.94
N GLU A 170 -2.70 6.86 15.79
CA GLU A 170 -2.90 8.05 14.93
C GLU A 170 -3.93 9.05 15.50
N TRP A 171 -3.74 9.43 16.76
CA TRP A 171 -4.43 10.48 17.48
C TRP A 171 -3.38 11.33 18.18
N ASP A 172 -3.54 12.65 18.15
CA ASP A 172 -2.61 13.58 18.77
C ASP A 172 -2.63 13.42 20.29
N TYR A 173 -1.53 12.94 20.87
CA TYR A 173 -1.39 12.82 22.32
C TYR A 173 -0.97 14.14 22.96
N VAL A 174 -1.78 14.66 23.88
CA VAL A 174 -1.49 15.89 24.64
C VAL A 174 -1.14 15.55 26.08
N GLU A 175 0.17 15.55 26.39
CA GLU A 175 0.70 15.15 27.70
C GLU A 175 0.06 15.92 28.88
N LYS A 176 -0.22 17.22 28.70
CA LYS A 176 -0.84 18.06 29.74
C LYS A 176 -2.18 17.50 30.24
N ASN A 177 -2.93 16.86 29.35
CA ASN A 177 -4.28 16.36 29.60
C ASN A 177 -4.32 14.82 29.72
N ASP A 178 -3.19 14.14 29.52
CA ASP A 178 -3.07 12.67 29.50
C ASP A 178 -4.13 12.01 28.61
N SER A 179 -4.29 12.57 27.40
CA SER A 179 -5.40 12.24 26.49
C SER A 179 -4.98 12.33 25.02
N PHE A 180 -5.62 11.50 24.21
CA PHE A 180 -5.51 11.44 22.76
C PHE A 180 -6.66 12.24 22.12
N TYR A 181 -6.35 12.98 21.06
CA TYR A 181 -7.30 13.85 20.37
C TYR A 181 -7.29 13.60 18.87
N LYS A 182 -8.45 13.65 18.23
CA LYS A 182 -8.58 13.58 16.77
C LYS A 182 -9.76 14.41 16.31
N THR A 183 -9.58 15.12 15.21
CA THR A 183 -10.72 15.74 14.52
C THR A 183 -11.41 14.69 13.68
N ILE A 184 -12.69 14.44 13.95
CA ILE A 184 -13.52 13.49 13.22
C ILE A 184 -14.54 14.27 12.39
N TRP A 185 -14.64 13.92 11.12
CA TRP A 185 -15.53 14.55 10.15
C TRP A 185 -16.79 13.69 10.00
N ASP A 186 -17.93 14.30 9.66
CA ASP A 186 -19.17 13.53 9.42
C ASP A 186 -19.00 12.51 8.25
N SER A 187 -18.06 12.77 7.32
CA SER A 187 -17.67 11.85 6.24
C SER A 187 -16.87 10.63 6.71
N ASP A 188 -16.34 10.66 7.93
CA ASP A 188 -15.48 9.59 8.46
C ASP A 188 -16.30 8.44 9.02
N ALA A 189 -17.62 8.62 9.20
CA ALA A 189 -18.56 7.58 9.58
C ALA A 189 -18.78 6.56 8.45
N ARG A 190 -17.71 5.89 8.02
CA ARG A 190 -17.65 4.81 7.03
C ARG A 190 -17.12 3.56 7.71
N HIS A 191 -17.94 2.51 7.76
CA HIS A 191 -17.51 1.22 8.29
C HIS A 191 -18.31 0.07 7.67
N LYS A 192 -17.66 -1.10 7.62
CA LYS A 192 -18.28 -2.33 7.10
C LYS A 192 -19.21 -2.89 8.17
N GLY A 193 -20.42 -3.21 7.77
CA GLY A 193 -21.35 -3.94 8.61
C GLY A 193 -21.17 -5.44 8.48
N TYR A 194 -21.53 -6.20 9.51
CA TYR A 194 -21.38 -7.64 9.54
C TYR A 194 -22.64 -8.36 10.03
N GLU A 195 -22.86 -9.57 9.56
CA GLU A 195 -23.89 -10.50 10.03
C GLU A 195 -23.22 -11.75 10.60
N CYS A 196 -23.54 -12.12 11.84
CA CYS A 196 -23.04 -13.36 12.45
C CYS A 196 -23.85 -14.53 11.89
N ILE A 197 -23.27 -15.30 10.97
CA ILE A 197 -23.97 -16.35 10.23
C ILE A 197 -23.88 -17.74 10.89
N SER A 198 -22.87 -17.94 11.73
CA SER A 198 -22.73 -19.15 12.54
C SER A 198 -21.81 -18.91 13.74
N GLY A 199 -21.84 -19.82 14.70
CA GLY A 199 -20.88 -19.85 15.78
C GLY A 199 -21.05 -21.06 16.68
N GLU A 200 -20.02 -21.34 17.45
CA GLU A 200 -20.01 -22.38 18.47
C GLU A 200 -19.43 -21.82 19.78
N LYS A 201 -19.85 -22.41 20.90
CA LYS A 201 -19.34 -22.08 22.23
C LYS A 201 -18.93 -23.30 23.04
N THR A 202 -17.88 -23.14 23.82
CA THR A 202 -17.45 -24.12 24.84
C THR A 202 -17.23 -23.39 26.16
N GLY A 203 -18.22 -23.46 27.05
CA GLY A 203 -18.23 -22.62 28.26
C GLY A 203 -18.31 -21.15 27.88
N ASP A 204 -17.31 -20.37 28.28
CA ASP A 204 -17.23 -18.93 28.04
C ASP A 204 -16.45 -18.58 26.75
N LYS A 205 -15.91 -19.57 26.04
CA LYS A 205 -15.17 -19.37 24.77
C LYS A 205 -16.11 -19.49 23.58
N TYR A 206 -15.99 -18.55 22.65
CA TYR A 206 -16.80 -18.46 21.44
C TYR A 206 -15.92 -18.45 20.20
N THR A 207 -16.43 -19.04 19.13
CA THR A 207 -15.90 -18.89 17.77
C THR A 207 -17.06 -18.54 16.86
N LEU A 208 -17.01 -17.36 16.25
CA LEU A 208 -18.08 -16.85 15.38
C LEU A 208 -17.58 -16.73 13.96
N ARG A 209 -18.46 -16.96 12.99
CA ARG A 209 -18.24 -16.57 11.59
C ARG A 209 -19.12 -15.39 11.25
N LEU A 210 -18.50 -14.27 10.89
CA LEU A 210 -19.18 -13.04 10.51
C LEU A 210 -18.98 -12.75 9.03
N LYS A 211 -20.08 -12.46 8.34
CA LYS A 211 -20.10 -12.13 6.91
C LYS A 211 -20.37 -10.65 6.71
N VAL A 212 -19.69 -10.00 5.76
CA VAL A 212 -19.97 -8.60 5.41
C VAL A 212 -21.43 -8.43 4.97
N SER A 213 -22.09 -7.39 5.47
CA SER A 213 -23.49 -7.07 5.23
C SER A 213 -23.67 -5.62 4.77
N LEU A 214 -24.06 -5.44 3.52
CA LEU A 214 -24.32 -4.12 2.93
C LEU A 214 -25.48 -3.38 3.64
N GLU A 215 -26.47 -4.10 4.17
CA GLU A 215 -27.58 -3.49 4.92
C GLU A 215 -27.10 -2.83 6.23
N LYS A 216 -26.08 -3.42 6.87
CA LYS A 216 -25.51 -2.95 8.12
C LYS A 216 -24.36 -1.96 7.90
N SER A 217 -23.72 -1.99 6.73
CA SER A 217 -22.65 -1.05 6.37
C SER A 217 -23.14 0.39 6.33
N VAL A 218 -22.28 1.31 6.77
CA VAL A 218 -22.56 2.75 6.75
C VAL A 218 -21.62 3.41 5.76
N ASN A 219 -22.19 4.10 4.76
CA ASN A 219 -21.45 4.85 3.74
C ASN A 219 -20.36 4.04 3.00
N ILE A 220 -20.55 2.72 2.90
CA ILE A 220 -19.71 1.80 2.12
C ILE A 220 -20.61 1.06 1.14
N GLU A 221 -20.26 1.12 -0.13
CA GLU A 221 -20.90 0.37 -1.22
C GLU A 221 -19.93 -0.73 -1.69
N SER A 222 -19.63 -1.69 -0.82
CA SER A 222 -18.92 -2.90 -1.23
C SER A 222 -19.93 -4.00 -1.60
N THR A 223 -19.62 -4.73 -2.67
CA THR A 223 -20.38 -5.90 -3.11
C THR A 223 -19.54 -7.18 -3.13
N SER A 224 -18.25 -7.10 -2.79
CA SER A 224 -17.36 -8.25 -2.66
C SER A 224 -17.60 -8.98 -1.33
N TYR A 225 -17.38 -10.30 -1.34
CA TYR A 225 -17.44 -11.18 -0.16
C TYR A 225 -16.14 -12.00 -0.03
N TYR A 226 -15.05 -11.43 -0.49
CA TYR A 226 -13.73 -12.05 -0.60
C TYR A 226 -12.65 -10.97 -0.41
N GLY A 227 -11.37 -11.36 -0.34
CA GLY A 227 -10.29 -10.41 -0.09
C GLY A 227 -10.49 -9.66 1.24
N SER A 228 -10.30 -8.34 1.26
CA SER A 228 -10.51 -7.56 2.49
C SER A 228 -11.97 -7.57 3.00
N ASP A 229 -12.93 -7.97 2.15
CA ASP A 229 -14.35 -8.13 2.46
C ASP A 229 -14.75 -9.60 2.76
N ALA A 230 -13.79 -10.51 2.84
CA ALA A 230 -14.05 -11.90 3.18
C ALA A 230 -14.69 -12.04 4.57
N ASP A 231 -15.25 -13.22 4.84
CA ASP A 231 -15.77 -13.52 6.17
C ASP A 231 -14.67 -13.41 7.23
N ARG A 232 -15.07 -13.13 8.46
CA ARG A 232 -14.22 -13.13 9.65
C ARG A 232 -14.52 -14.35 10.50
N ILE A 233 -13.50 -15.04 10.99
CA ILE A 233 -13.61 -15.99 12.10
C ILE A 233 -13.03 -15.35 13.35
N VAL A 234 -13.91 -15.01 14.29
CA VAL A 234 -13.54 -14.28 15.51
C VAL A 234 -13.60 -15.22 16.70
N LYS A 235 -12.52 -15.24 17.49
CA LYS A 235 -12.41 -16.02 18.72
C LYS A 235 -12.28 -15.09 19.90
N PHE A 236 -13.04 -15.34 20.96
CA PHE A 236 -13.01 -14.56 22.19
C PHE A 236 -13.51 -15.36 23.39
N THR A 237 -13.20 -14.87 24.58
CA THR A 237 -13.81 -15.30 25.84
C THR A 237 -14.80 -14.23 26.32
N LYS A 238 -16.04 -14.62 26.62
CA LYS A 238 -17.10 -13.73 27.13
C LYS A 238 -17.13 -13.73 28.65
N SER A 239 -17.15 -12.56 29.29
CA SER A 239 -17.30 -12.41 30.74
C SER A 239 -18.38 -11.38 31.05
N GLY A 240 -19.62 -11.85 31.24
CA GLY A 240 -20.78 -10.97 31.32
C GLY A 240 -21.11 -10.42 29.93
N ASP A 241 -21.12 -9.09 29.79
CA ASP A 241 -21.35 -8.41 28.52
C ASP A 241 -20.02 -8.10 27.78
N ASP A 242 -18.88 -8.29 28.44
CA ASP A 242 -17.56 -7.96 27.90
C ASP A 242 -16.97 -9.14 27.10
N LEU A 243 -16.34 -8.82 25.97
CA LEU A 243 -15.60 -9.78 25.15
C LEU A 243 -14.10 -9.52 25.24
N ALA A 244 -13.33 -10.53 25.65
CA ALA A 244 -11.87 -10.53 25.55
C ALA A 244 -11.44 -11.33 24.30
N PHE A 245 -10.97 -10.62 23.27
CA PHE A 245 -10.56 -11.17 21.99
C PHE A 245 -9.34 -12.07 22.11
N GLU A 246 -9.32 -13.13 21.31
CA GLU A 246 -8.20 -14.05 21.15
C GLU A 246 -7.61 -13.92 19.74
N SER A 247 -8.47 -13.90 18.70
CA SER A 247 -8.07 -13.69 17.30
C SER A 247 -9.22 -13.15 16.43
N ASN A 248 -8.87 -12.56 15.29
CA ASN A 248 -9.74 -12.29 14.16
C ASN A 248 -9.05 -12.82 12.89
N GLU A 249 -9.60 -13.85 12.28
CA GLU A 249 -9.05 -14.49 11.09
C GLU A 249 -9.86 -14.09 9.85
N ILE A 250 -9.24 -13.45 8.87
CA ILE A 250 -9.86 -13.17 7.58
C ILE A 250 -9.84 -14.45 6.74
N GLN A 251 -10.99 -14.84 6.19
CA GLN A 251 -11.12 -16.07 5.39
C GLN A 251 -10.71 -15.85 3.93
N TRP A 252 -9.41 -15.60 3.71
CA TRP A 252 -8.87 -15.27 2.38
C TRP A 252 -9.23 -16.31 1.31
N ASP A 253 -9.19 -17.60 1.61
CA ASP A 253 -9.46 -18.67 0.63
C ASP A 253 -10.93 -18.79 0.22
N ASP A 254 -11.85 -18.11 0.91
CA ASP A 254 -13.26 -18.15 0.55
C ASP A 254 -13.47 -17.52 -0.84
N TYR A 255 -14.14 -18.27 -1.72
CA TYR A 255 -14.39 -17.86 -3.12
C TYR A 255 -13.13 -17.60 -3.95
N CYS A 256 -11.97 -18.06 -3.49
CA CYS A 256 -10.75 -17.98 -4.29
C CYS A 256 -10.84 -18.86 -5.54
N VAL A 257 -9.92 -18.63 -6.45
CA VAL A 257 -9.64 -19.45 -7.63
C VAL A 257 -8.53 -20.43 -7.23
N PRO A 258 -8.83 -21.71 -6.96
CA PRO A 258 -7.85 -22.61 -6.36
C PRO A 258 -6.64 -22.86 -7.27
N GLU A 259 -6.81 -22.81 -8.59
CA GLU A 259 -5.73 -23.02 -9.54
C GLU A 259 -4.75 -21.82 -9.64
N GLN A 260 -5.13 -20.66 -9.11
CA GLN A 260 -4.33 -19.42 -9.07
C GLN A 260 -4.12 -18.91 -7.64
N THR A 261 -4.26 -19.81 -6.65
CA THR A 261 -4.08 -19.51 -5.22
C THR A 261 -3.05 -20.47 -4.65
N PHE A 262 -1.96 -19.94 -4.11
CA PHE A 262 -0.81 -20.75 -3.68
C PHE A 262 0.16 -19.96 -2.79
N ASP A 263 0.96 -20.70 -2.02
CA ASP A 263 2.09 -20.13 -1.26
C ASP A 263 3.29 -19.88 -2.18
N VAL A 264 3.96 -18.75 -1.98
CA VAL A 264 5.17 -18.36 -2.69
C VAL A 264 6.28 -17.97 -1.72
N ASP A 265 7.49 -18.51 -1.96
CA ASP A 265 8.71 -18.09 -1.28
C ASP A 265 9.26 -16.85 -2.01
N LEU A 266 9.34 -15.71 -1.32
CA LEU A 266 9.88 -14.46 -1.84
C LEU A 266 11.08 -14.01 -0.99
N PRO A 267 12.19 -13.54 -1.60
CA PRO A 267 13.41 -13.20 -0.89
C PRO A 267 13.25 -12.03 0.11
N GLN A 268 12.27 -11.15 -0.10
CA GLN A 268 11.99 -10.02 0.78
C GLN A 268 11.18 -10.37 2.05
N TYR A 269 10.68 -11.61 2.17
CA TYR A 269 9.95 -12.07 3.35
C TYR A 269 10.66 -13.26 4.04
N ASP A 270 10.45 -13.41 5.35
CA ASP A 270 11.11 -14.43 6.17
C ASP A 270 10.43 -15.80 6.18
N SER A 271 9.22 -15.87 5.61
CA SER A 271 8.42 -17.08 5.42
C SER A 271 7.62 -16.97 4.12
N PRO A 272 7.04 -18.08 3.62
CA PRO A 272 6.15 -18.02 2.48
C PRO A 272 5.02 -17.01 2.68
N VAL A 273 4.63 -16.36 1.59
CA VAL A 273 3.46 -15.49 1.49
C VAL A 273 2.36 -16.25 0.75
N HIS A 274 1.12 -16.10 1.19
CA HIS A 274 -0.02 -16.72 0.54
C HIS A 274 -0.61 -15.76 -0.49
N PHE A 275 -0.62 -16.17 -1.77
CA PHE A 275 -1.18 -15.40 -2.88
C PHE A 275 -2.56 -15.94 -3.24
N VAL A 276 -3.59 -15.09 -3.20
CA VAL A 276 -4.98 -15.47 -3.43
C VAL A 276 -5.57 -14.71 -4.60
N THR A 277 -6.28 -15.41 -5.48
CA THR A 277 -6.92 -14.82 -6.66
C THR A 277 -8.43 -14.95 -6.60
N TYR A 278 -9.16 -13.91 -7.01
CA TYR A 278 -10.61 -13.86 -7.12
C TYR A 278 -11.03 -13.27 -8.46
N TYR A 279 -12.09 -13.80 -9.08
CA TYR A 279 -12.72 -13.15 -10.24
C TYR A 279 -14.16 -13.60 -10.53
N GLU A 280 -14.71 -14.55 -9.76
CA GLU A 280 -16.13 -14.89 -9.85
C GLU A 280 -16.92 -13.77 -9.12
N ASP A 281 -17.92 -13.18 -9.79
CA ASP A 281 -18.87 -12.16 -9.29
C ASP A 281 -18.49 -10.65 -9.34
N SER A 282 -17.26 -10.27 -9.64
CA SER A 282 -16.80 -8.87 -9.44
C SER A 282 -16.73 -7.98 -10.69
N GLY A 283 -16.74 -8.55 -11.89
CA GLY A 283 -16.45 -7.80 -13.12
C GLY A 283 -15.00 -7.30 -13.23
N GLN A 284 -14.13 -7.64 -12.26
CA GLN A 284 -12.70 -7.35 -12.23
C GLN A 284 -11.97 -8.38 -11.37
N ALA A 285 -10.95 -9.02 -11.92
CA ALA A 285 -10.07 -9.88 -11.16
C ALA A 285 -9.35 -9.09 -10.06
N GLU A 286 -9.25 -9.69 -8.89
CA GLU A 286 -8.56 -9.17 -7.72
C GLU A 286 -7.61 -10.23 -7.22
N MET A 287 -6.42 -9.83 -6.79
CA MET A 287 -5.50 -10.69 -6.08
C MET A 287 -5.10 -10.05 -4.76
N VAL A 288 -4.81 -10.87 -3.78
CA VAL A 288 -4.35 -10.46 -2.45
C VAL A 288 -3.11 -11.26 -2.12
N MET A 289 -2.12 -10.60 -1.54
CA MET A 289 -1.03 -11.24 -0.82
C MET A 289 -1.27 -11.09 0.67
N GLU A 290 -1.19 -12.19 1.40
CA GLU A 290 -1.29 -12.21 2.84
C GLU A 290 -0.14 -13.01 3.47
N LYS A 291 0.28 -12.59 4.65
CA LYS A 291 1.24 -13.32 5.47
C LYS A 291 0.74 -13.37 6.90
N ASP A 292 0.76 -14.57 7.47
CA ASP A 292 0.31 -14.82 8.83
C ASP A 292 -1.14 -14.30 9.09
N GLY A 293 -2.02 -14.40 8.07
CA GLY A 293 -3.42 -13.96 8.14
C GLY A 293 -3.64 -12.47 7.94
N LYS A 294 -2.59 -11.70 7.61
CA LYS A 294 -2.63 -10.23 7.45
C LYS A 294 -2.36 -9.83 6.02
N LEU A 295 -3.07 -8.79 5.56
CA LEU A 295 -2.89 -8.23 4.22
C LEU A 295 -1.48 -7.65 4.08
N ILE A 296 -0.79 -8.03 3.01
CA ILE A 296 0.44 -7.38 2.53
C ILE A 296 0.09 -6.38 1.43
N SER A 297 -0.62 -6.82 0.39
CA SER A 297 -0.94 -5.99 -0.77
C SER A 297 -2.14 -6.56 -1.52
N SER A 298 -2.78 -5.72 -2.33
CA SER A 298 -3.91 -6.08 -3.17
C SER A 298 -3.76 -5.53 -4.57
N PHE A 299 -4.14 -6.32 -5.56
CA PHE A 299 -3.90 -6.05 -6.97
C PHE A 299 -5.20 -6.13 -7.75
N ARG A 300 -5.50 -5.09 -8.54
CA ARG A 300 -6.69 -5.02 -9.39
C ARG A 300 -6.29 -4.57 -10.80
N PRO A 301 -5.71 -5.47 -11.62
CA PRO A 301 -5.12 -5.10 -12.88
C PRO A 301 -6.16 -4.49 -13.82
N SER A 302 -5.78 -3.38 -14.44
CA SER A 302 -6.55 -2.69 -15.45
C SER A 302 -5.59 -2.01 -16.43
N PHE A 303 -6.04 -1.79 -17.66
CA PHE A 303 -5.24 -1.14 -18.69
C PHE A 303 -6.09 -0.12 -19.45
N LEU A 304 -5.44 0.82 -20.13
CA LEU A 304 -6.13 1.79 -20.98
C LEU A 304 -6.17 1.32 -22.44
N ASP A 305 -7.31 1.51 -23.08
CA ASP A 305 -7.47 1.42 -24.53
C ASP A 305 -8.12 2.71 -25.10
N ASP A 306 -8.44 2.69 -26.40
CA ASP A 306 -9.10 3.82 -27.09
C ASP A 306 -10.49 4.18 -26.51
N MET A 307 -11.12 3.27 -25.75
CA MET A 307 -12.45 3.41 -25.16
C MET A 307 -12.42 3.72 -23.65
N GLY A 308 -11.26 3.60 -23.00
CA GLY A 308 -11.02 4.01 -21.62
C GLY A 308 -10.32 2.93 -20.80
N TYR A 309 -10.58 2.93 -19.49
CA TYR A 309 -10.07 1.90 -18.59
C TYR A 309 -10.81 0.58 -18.79
N ILE A 310 -10.06 -0.50 -18.96
CA ILE A 310 -10.54 -1.87 -19.06
C ILE A 310 -10.05 -2.64 -17.85
N ASN A 311 -11.00 -3.15 -17.06
CA ASN A 311 -10.71 -4.08 -15.98
C ASN A 311 -10.35 -5.44 -16.55
N VAL A 312 -9.28 -6.04 -16.02
CA VAL A 312 -8.98 -7.46 -16.27
C VAL A 312 -10.02 -8.31 -15.55
N THR A 313 -10.59 -9.30 -16.22
CA THR A 313 -11.67 -10.14 -15.65
C THR A 313 -11.23 -11.54 -15.25
N THR A 314 -10.04 -11.98 -15.68
CA THR A 314 -9.50 -13.31 -15.38
C THR A 314 -7.99 -13.26 -15.30
N ILE A 315 -7.39 -14.13 -14.47
CA ILE A 315 -5.95 -14.29 -14.35
C ILE A 315 -5.54 -15.62 -14.99
N ASP A 316 -4.65 -15.55 -15.98
CA ASP A 316 -4.15 -16.70 -16.72
C ASP A 316 -2.91 -17.32 -16.06
N ALA A 317 -2.02 -16.49 -15.52
CA ALA A 317 -0.81 -16.92 -14.84
C ALA A 317 -0.21 -15.79 -14.01
N VAL A 318 0.50 -16.14 -12.94
CA VAL A 318 1.30 -15.23 -12.12
C VAL A 318 2.71 -15.80 -12.00
N GLY A 319 3.71 -14.91 -11.99
CA GLY A 319 5.10 -15.28 -11.77
C GLY A 319 5.82 -14.25 -10.93
N PHE A 320 6.82 -14.69 -10.20
CA PHE A 320 7.62 -13.88 -9.30
C PHE A 320 9.08 -13.92 -9.73
N PHE A 321 9.66 -12.76 -10.01
CA PHE A 321 11.06 -12.61 -10.38
C PHE A 321 11.49 -11.14 -10.38
N ASP A 322 12.69 -10.88 -9.90
CA ASP A 322 13.37 -9.58 -9.91
C ASP A 322 13.53 -8.98 -11.33
N VAL A 323 12.70 -7.99 -11.68
CA VAL A 323 12.65 -7.27 -12.97
C VAL A 323 13.62 -6.11 -13.02
N ASP A 324 13.77 -5.38 -11.92
CA ASP A 324 14.55 -4.15 -11.85
C ASP A 324 15.95 -4.31 -11.23
N ALA A 325 16.30 -5.54 -10.84
CA ALA A 325 17.56 -6.02 -10.29
C ALA A 325 17.84 -5.63 -8.84
N ASP A 326 16.84 -5.27 -8.05
CA ASP A 326 17.02 -4.76 -6.69
C ASP A 326 17.22 -5.86 -5.63
N GLY A 327 17.12 -7.14 -6.03
CA GLY A 327 17.25 -8.30 -5.17
C GLY A 327 15.95 -8.76 -4.51
N MET A 328 14.83 -8.12 -4.80
CA MET A 328 13.48 -8.53 -4.42
C MET A 328 12.75 -9.11 -5.63
N ASP A 329 11.86 -10.07 -5.40
CA ASP A 329 11.06 -10.59 -6.51
C ASP A 329 9.83 -9.70 -6.75
N ASP A 330 9.70 -9.22 -7.99
CA ASP A 330 8.54 -8.49 -8.49
C ASP A 330 7.44 -9.44 -8.96
N ILE A 331 6.26 -8.90 -9.25
CA ILE A 331 5.10 -9.69 -9.71
C ILE A 331 4.84 -9.43 -11.19
N ALA A 332 4.79 -10.53 -11.96
CA ALA A 332 4.33 -10.54 -13.35
C ALA A 332 2.97 -11.24 -13.44
N ILE A 333 1.93 -10.48 -13.76
CA ILE A 333 0.54 -10.96 -13.84
C ILE A 333 0.13 -11.02 -15.31
N ILE A 334 -0.32 -12.16 -15.79
CA ILE A 334 -0.92 -12.30 -17.13
C ILE A 334 -2.43 -12.39 -16.94
N GLY A 335 -3.14 -11.37 -17.42
CA GLY A 335 -4.57 -11.22 -17.26
C GLY A 335 -5.31 -11.12 -18.59
N SER A 336 -6.58 -11.49 -18.59
CA SER A 336 -7.44 -11.48 -19.77
C SER A 336 -8.82 -10.87 -19.54
N THR A 337 -9.28 -10.12 -20.55
CA THR A 337 -10.68 -9.65 -20.69
C THR A 337 -11.13 -9.77 -22.14
N ASN A 338 -12.27 -10.42 -22.39
CA ASN A 338 -12.82 -10.63 -23.74
C ASN A 338 -11.78 -11.18 -24.74
N ASP A 339 -11.00 -12.18 -24.32
CA ASP A 339 -9.90 -12.80 -25.08
C ASP A 339 -8.69 -11.88 -25.39
N VAL A 340 -8.68 -10.65 -24.86
CA VAL A 340 -7.52 -9.75 -24.94
C VAL A 340 -6.63 -9.98 -23.73
N LYS A 341 -5.37 -10.35 -23.98
CA LYS A 341 -4.39 -10.67 -22.94
C LYS A 341 -3.37 -9.55 -22.76
N HIS A 342 -3.08 -9.22 -21.50
CA HIS A 342 -2.05 -8.25 -21.10
C HIS A 342 -1.14 -8.87 -20.03
N LEU A 343 0.11 -8.41 -20.03
CA LEU A 343 1.04 -8.59 -18.92
C LEU A 343 1.01 -7.32 -18.06
N PHE A 344 1.02 -7.46 -16.74
CA PHE A 344 1.17 -6.39 -15.77
C PHE A 344 2.40 -6.68 -14.92
N ILE A 345 3.16 -5.64 -14.60
CA ILE A 345 4.34 -5.70 -13.74
C ILE A 345 4.09 -4.82 -12.53
N GLU A 346 4.20 -5.40 -11.34
CA GLU A 346 4.18 -4.72 -10.04
C GLU A 346 5.58 -4.86 -9.45
N LEU A 347 6.26 -3.75 -9.19
CA LEU A 347 7.59 -3.76 -8.60
C LEU A 347 7.50 -3.82 -7.08
N ALA A 348 8.29 -4.69 -6.45
CA ALA A 348 8.48 -4.66 -5.01
C ALA A 348 9.10 -3.32 -4.60
N THR A 349 8.66 -2.74 -3.50
CA THR A 349 9.20 -1.48 -2.99
C THR A 349 9.74 -1.68 -1.57
N THR A 350 10.65 -0.79 -1.13
CA THR A 350 11.08 -0.79 0.28
C THR A 350 10.79 0.54 0.95
N GLY A 351 9.94 0.52 1.98
CA GLY A 351 9.65 1.71 2.77
C GLY A 351 8.75 2.73 2.07
N GLU A 352 8.01 2.32 1.04
CA GLU A 352 6.79 3.02 0.62
C GLU A 352 5.60 2.51 1.44
N GLU A 353 4.46 3.20 1.34
CA GLU A 353 3.21 2.79 2.02
C GLU A 353 2.69 1.44 1.50
N ASP A 354 2.97 1.14 0.23
CA ASP A 354 2.61 -0.12 -0.44
C ASP A 354 3.85 -0.98 -0.72
N ASP A 355 3.85 -2.24 -0.30
CA ASP A 355 4.94 -3.22 -0.53
C ASP A 355 5.20 -3.50 -2.03
N PHE A 356 4.23 -3.20 -2.89
CA PHE A 356 4.32 -3.36 -4.34
C PHE A 356 3.66 -2.18 -5.05
N SER A 357 4.28 -1.71 -6.13
CA SER A 357 3.80 -0.57 -6.92
C SER A 357 3.61 -0.93 -8.39
N TYR A 358 2.52 -0.42 -8.98
CA TYR A 358 2.27 -0.61 -10.41
C TYR A 358 3.37 0.06 -11.23
N PHE A 359 4.01 -0.73 -12.08
CA PHE A 359 5.01 -0.24 -13.01
C PHE A 359 4.42 -0.07 -14.41
N ALA A 360 4.05 -1.16 -15.07
CA ALA A 360 3.62 -1.09 -16.46
C ALA A 360 2.76 -2.27 -16.88
N ASP A 361 1.96 -2.06 -17.92
CA ASP A 361 1.24 -3.09 -18.64
C ASP A 361 1.72 -3.21 -20.10
N PHE A 362 1.70 -4.44 -20.61
CA PHE A 362 2.15 -4.77 -21.95
C PHE A 362 1.12 -5.66 -22.64
N GLY A 363 0.49 -5.11 -23.69
CA GLY A 363 -0.31 -5.92 -24.60
C GLY A 363 0.54 -6.94 -25.38
N GLU A 364 -0.11 -7.98 -25.91
CA GLU A 364 0.54 -9.11 -26.60
C GLU A 364 1.56 -8.67 -27.69
N LYS A 365 1.25 -7.62 -28.45
CA LYS A 365 2.15 -7.09 -29.49
C LYS A 365 3.49 -6.64 -28.91
N LYS A 366 3.46 -5.91 -27.80
CA LYS A 366 4.66 -5.33 -27.16
C LYS A 366 5.53 -6.43 -26.54
N VAL A 367 4.90 -7.43 -25.90
CA VAL A 367 5.61 -8.61 -25.38
C VAL A 367 6.32 -9.38 -26.51
N LYS A 368 5.70 -9.48 -27.70
CA LYS A 368 6.35 -10.06 -28.89
C LYS A 368 7.51 -9.20 -29.40
N GLU A 369 7.39 -7.89 -29.39
CA GLU A 369 8.48 -6.95 -29.75
C GLU A 369 9.66 -7.02 -28.79
N MET A 370 9.42 -7.33 -27.51
CA MET A 370 10.44 -7.64 -26.52
C MET A 370 11.10 -9.02 -26.73
N GLY A 371 10.59 -9.84 -27.66
CA GLY A 371 11.11 -11.17 -27.97
C GLY A 371 10.55 -12.30 -27.10
N GLY A 372 9.40 -12.09 -26.45
CA GLY A 372 8.69 -13.08 -25.64
C GLY A 372 7.33 -13.50 -26.19
N ASP A 373 6.60 -14.20 -25.34
CA ASP A 373 5.18 -14.50 -25.47
C ASP A 373 4.49 -14.33 -24.10
N LEU A 374 3.16 -14.33 -24.08
CA LEU A 374 2.36 -14.21 -22.86
C LEU A 374 2.28 -15.56 -22.12
N THR A 375 3.46 -16.02 -21.70
CA THR A 375 3.67 -17.06 -20.69
C THR A 375 4.68 -16.54 -19.68
N ILE A 376 4.65 -16.99 -18.42
CA ILE A 376 5.62 -16.52 -17.42
C ILE A 376 7.07 -16.75 -17.87
N SER A 377 7.37 -17.90 -18.48
CA SER A 377 8.71 -18.16 -19.02
C SER A 377 9.07 -17.26 -20.21
N GLY A 378 8.10 -16.92 -21.06
CA GLY A 378 8.30 -16.03 -22.20
C GLY A 378 8.53 -14.59 -21.78
N VAL A 379 7.74 -14.11 -20.82
CA VAL A 379 7.87 -12.78 -20.21
C VAL A 379 9.18 -12.66 -19.45
N LYS A 380 9.51 -13.61 -18.58
CA LYS A 380 10.79 -13.61 -17.83
C LYS A 380 11.99 -13.53 -18.79
N LYS A 381 11.95 -14.26 -19.91
CA LYS A 381 12.98 -14.17 -20.95
C LYS A 381 12.98 -12.81 -21.67
N ALA A 382 11.82 -12.24 -21.96
CA ALA A 382 11.69 -10.98 -22.67
C ALA A 382 12.23 -9.81 -21.86
N LEU A 383 11.90 -9.79 -20.57
CA LEU A 383 12.39 -8.81 -19.62
C LEU A 383 13.87 -9.09 -19.34
N LEU A 384 14.22 -10.18 -18.65
CA LEU A 384 15.55 -10.40 -18.08
C LEU A 384 16.61 -10.98 -19.03
N GLY A 385 16.20 -11.48 -20.20
CA GLY A 385 17.12 -12.20 -21.10
C GLY A 385 17.70 -13.46 -20.47
N ASP A 386 19.04 -13.56 -20.45
CA ASP A 386 19.78 -14.71 -19.92
C ASP A 386 20.02 -14.61 -18.39
N ASN A 387 19.82 -13.44 -17.78
CA ASN A 387 20.07 -13.25 -16.34
C ASN A 387 18.82 -13.54 -15.52
N LYS A 388 18.63 -14.80 -15.15
CA LYS A 388 17.39 -15.25 -14.49
C LYS A 388 17.31 -14.94 -13.00
N ASP A 389 18.42 -14.50 -12.41
CA ASP A 389 18.63 -14.40 -10.96
C ASP A 389 18.74 -12.94 -10.49
N GLY A 390 18.46 -11.95 -11.35
CA GLY A 390 18.47 -10.51 -10.98
C GLY A 390 19.86 -9.93 -10.64
N LYS A 391 20.92 -10.75 -10.66
CA LYS A 391 22.25 -10.37 -10.17
C LYS A 391 23.24 -10.08 -11.28
N TYR A 392 23.94 -8.95 -11.19
CA TYR A 392 24.86 -8.48 -12.22
C TYR A 392 26.29 -8.31 -11.72
N GLU A 393 27.27 -8.58 -12.57
CA GLU A 393 28.69 -8.37 -12.26
C GLU A 393 29.13 -6.91 -12.44
N SER A 394 28.31 -6.08 -13.09
CA SER A 394 28.59 -4.65 -13.24
C SER A 394 27.32 -3.82 -13.41
N TYR A 395 27.37 -2.58 -12.91
CA TYR A 395 26.31 -1.58 -13.07
C TYR A 395 25.89 -1.40 -14.54
N LYS A 396 26.82 -1.58 -15.48
CA LYS A 396 26.52 -1.43 -16.91
C LYS A 396 25.50 -2.43 -17.43
N GLU A 397 25.54 -3.65 -16.90
CA GLU A 397 24.62 -4.70 -17.32
C GLU A 397 23.26 -4.51 -16.67
N ALA A 398 23.26 -4.18 -15.37
CA ALA A 398 22.04 -3.90 -14.63
C ALA A 398 21.29 -2.69 -15.19
N TYR A 399 21.99 -1.58 -15.44
CA TYR A 399 21.39 -0.38 -16.01
C TYR A 399 20.91 -0.56 -17.46
N ALA A 400 21.57 -1.41 -18.23
CA ALA A 400 21.09 -1.73 -19.58
C ALA A 400 19.77 -2.50 -19.52
N GLN A 401 19.62 -3.37 -18.52
CA GLN A 401 18.36 -4.07 -18.26
C GLN A 401 17.26 -3.07 -17.86
N ILE A 402 17.50 -2.22 -16.86
CA ILE A 402 16.53 -1.18 -16.44
C ILE A 402 16.14 -0.29 -17.63
N ALA A 403 17.12 0.27 -18.34
CA ALA A 403 16.87 1.16 -19.47
C ALA A 403 16.04 0.48 -20.57
N LYS A 404 16.32 -0.81 -20.84
CA LYS A 404 15.54 -1.61 -21.79
C LYS A 404 14.09 -1.76 -21.31
N THR A 405 13.86 -2.16 -20.06
CA THR A 405 12.52 -2.34 -19.49
C THR A 405 11.71 -1.04 -19.57
N TYR A 406 12.29 0.08 -19.13
CA TYR A 406 11.67 1.40 -19.20
C TYR A 406 11.36 1.85 -20.64
N ASN A 407 12.28 1.64 -21.58
CA ASN A 407 12.07 1.98 -22.99
C ASN A 407 10.94 1.16 -23.65
N TYR A 408 10.62 -0.02 -23.12
CA TYR A 408 9.41 -0.72 -23.51
C TYR A 408 8.17 -0.20 -22.78
N ALA A 409 8.28 0.13 -21.49
CA ALA A 409 7.14 0.58 -20.68
C ALA A 409 6.60 1.95 -21.09
N TYR A 410 7.49 2.89 -21.43
CA TYR A 410 7.11 4.28 -21.68
C TYR A 410 7.75 4.83 -22.95
N ASP A 411 7.02 5.74 -23.59
CA ASP A 411 7.51 6.52 -24.72
C ASP A 411 8.22 7.79 -24.25
N ASP A 412 9.03 8.38 -25.14
CA ASP A 412 9.70 9.69 -24.95
C ASP A 412 10.57 9.81 -23.69
N LEU A 413 11.20 8.70 -23.28
CA LEU A 413 12.14 8.68 -22.17
C LEU A 413 13.51 9.27 -22.51
N SER A 414 14.14 9.81 -21.48
CA SER A 414 15.51 10.31 -21.48
C SER A 414 16.32 9.62 -20.37
N PHE A 415 17.62 9.44 -20.62
CA PHE A 415 18.54 8.73 -19.74
C PHE A 415 19.79 9.56 -19.46
N ASP A 416 20.45 9.33 -18.32
CA ASP A 416 21.81 9.84 -18.06
C ASP A 416 22.59 8.95 -17.09
N LEU A 417 23.90 9.15 -17.02
CA LEU A 417 24.78 8.58 -15.99
C LEU A 417 25.43 9.73 -15.21
N ILE A 418 25.00 9.92 -13.97
CA ILE A 418 25.47 11.00 -13.09
C ILE A 418 26.32 10.43 -11.95
N TYR A 419 27.01 11.28 -11.18
CA TYR A 419 27.79 10.85 -10.01
C TYR A 419 27.30 11.62 -8.81
N VAL A 420 26.31 11.07 -8.10
CA VAL A 420 25.68 11.68 -6.94
C VAL A 420 26.60 11.57 -5.73
N ASP A 421 27.09 10.37 -5.45
CA ASP A 421 27.90 10.10 -4.26
C ASP A 421 29.42 10.05 -4.52
N GLY A 422 30.17 9.75 -3.46
CA GLY A 422 31.63 9.78 -3.48
C GLY A 422 32.30 8.64 -4.25
N ASP A 423 31.56 7.63 -4.69
CA ASP A 423 32.11 6.46 -5.34
C ASP A 423 32.42 6.71 -6.84
N ASP A 424 32.84 5.66 -7.54
CA ASP A 424 33.20 5.71 -8.97
C ASP A 424 32.18 4.98 -9.88
N ILE A 425 31.05 4.58 -9.34
CA ILE A 425 29.90 4.01 -10.04
C ILE A 425 28.91 5.15 -10.27
N PRO A 426 28.57 5.50 -11.52
CA PRO A 426 27.55 6.51 -11.75
C PRO A 426 26.16 5.95 -11.40
N GLU A 427 25.23 6.79 -10.97
CA GLU A 427 23.81 6.45 -10.91
C GLU A 427 23.14 6.62 -12.28
N LEU A 428 22.19 5.73 -12.58
CA LEU A 428 21.34 5.82 -13.78
C LEU A 428 20.16 6.73 -13.52
N VAL A 429 20.02 7.76 -14.35
CA VAL A 429 18.81 8.58 -14.45
C VAL A 429 17.91 8.00 -15.53
N VAL A 430 16.62 7.82 -15.22
CA VAL A 430 15.56 7.51 -16.19
C VAL A 430 14.42 8.51 -15.99
N GLY A 431 14.05 9.28 -17.01
CA GLY A 431 13.02 10.30 -16.81
C GLY A 431 12.19 10.62 -18.03
N ASN A 432 10.93 10.98 -17.78
CA ASN A 432 10.06 11.65 -18.73
C ASN A 432 10.13 13.15 -18.45
N THR A 433 10.81 13.89 -19.33
CA THR A 433 11.20 15.28 -19.08
C THR A 433 10.00 16.17 -18.77
N GLY A 434 10.00 16.77 -17.58
CA GLY A 434 8.96 17.67 -17.09
C GLY A 434 7.74 16.96 -16.48
N TYR A 435 7.83 15.64 -16.26
CA TYR A 435 6.78 14.83 -15.63
C TYR A 435 7.29 14.06 -14.42
N TRP A 436 8.32 13.24 -14.59
CA TRP A 436 8.89 12.44 -13.50
C TRP A 436 10.33 12.00 -13.78
N VAL A 437 11.07 11.66 -12.73
CA VAL A 437 12.42 11.11 -12.82
C VAL A 437 12.62 9.96 -11.83
N SER A 438 13.34 8.94 -12.26
CA SER A 438 13.82 7.83 -11.43
C SER A 438 15.35 7.84 -11.39
N LEU A 439 15.91 7.38 -10.27
CA LEU A 439 17.35 7.34 -10.02
C LEU A 439 17.73 5.99 -9.43
N TYR A 440 18.68 5.30 -10.07
CA TYR A 440 19.14 3.98 -9.63
C TYR A 440 20.62 4.00 -9.32
N CYS A 441 21.01 3.51 -8.14
CA CYS A 441 22.40 3.18 -7.83
C CYS A 441 22.67 1.69 -8.07
N PHE A 442 23.91 1.25 -7.86
CA PHE A 442 24.30 -0.16 -8.01
C PHE A 442 25.29 -0.55 -6.92
N LYS A 443 24.94 -1.57 -6.14
CA LYS A 443 25.70 -2.04 -4.98
C LYS A 443 25.57 -3.55 -4.83
N ASP A 444 26.68 -4.22 -4.52
CA ASP A 444 26.73 -5.66 -4.22
C ASP A 444 26.09 -6.62 -5.26
N GLY A 445 26.04 -6.18 -6.51
CA GLY A 445 25.51 -6.95 -7.64
C GLY A 445 24.03 -6.66 -7.97
N HIS A 446 23.40 -5.75 -7.23
CA HIS A 446 22.01 -5.36 -7.35
C HIS A 446 21.91 -3.86 -7.65
N THR A 447 20.82 -3.47 -8.28
CA THR A 447 20.41 -2.06 -8.36
C THR A 447 19.77 -1.67 -7.04
N CYS A 448 19.61 -0.37 -6.80
CA CYS A 448 18.75 0.11 -5.74
C CYS A 448 18.08 1.39 -6.25
N CYS A 449 16.75 1.38 -6.22
CA CYS A 449 15.94 2.51 -6.63
C CYS A 449 15.97 3.57 -5.53
N LEU A 450 16.62 4.70 -5.81
CA LEU A 450 16.71 5.85 -4.89
C LEU A 450 15.54 6.80 -5.08
N MET A 451 14.99 6.85 -6.29
CA MET A 451 13.83 7.65 -6.66
C MET A 451 13.01 6.83 -7.65
N ASN A 452 11.73 6.53 -7.34
CA ASN A 452 10.82 5.81 -8.23
C ASN A 452 9.80 6.77 -8.83
N GLN A 453 10.01 7.19 -10.09
CA GLN A 453 9.12 8.08 -10.83
C GLN A 453 8.67 9.34 -10.07
N TRP A 454 9.58 9.95 -9.31
CA TRP A 454 9.31 11.15 -8.54
C TRP A 454 8.87 12.29 -9.47
N GLY A 455 7.63 12.76 -9.27
CA GLY A 455 6.97 13.72 -10.14
C GLY A 455 7.54 15.14 -10.01
N TYR A 456 7.64 15.87 -11.13
CA TYR A 456 8.04 17.28 -11.16
C TYR A 456 7.45 18.01 -12.37
N GLY A 457 7.62 19.34 -12.43
CA GLY A 457 7.13 20.18 -13.52
C GLY A 457 5.70 20.72 -13.33
N ALA A 458 5.02 20.31 -12.26
CA ALA A 458 3.70 20.76 -11.87
C ALA A 458 3.63 21.08 -10.36
N MET A 459 2.59 21.82 -9.96
CA MET A 459 2.28 22.13 -8.55
C MET A 459 3.45 22.71 -7.74
N GLY A 460 4.31 23.52 -8.37
CA GLY A 460 5.42 24.20 -7.68
C GLY A 460 6.72 23.40 -7.54
N ASN A 461 6.71 22.10 -7.84
CA ASN A 461 7.93 21.29 -7.87
C ASN A 461 8.68 21.48 -9.20
N ALA A 462 9.82 22.18 -9.15
CA ALA A 462 10.61 22.48 -10.35
C ALA A 462 11.50 21.31 -10.82
N GLY A 463 11.68 20.28 -9.99
CA GLY A 463 12.57 19.14 -10.24
C GLY A 463 13.62 18.96 -9.16
N TYR A 464 14.51 17.99 -9.40
CA TYR A 464 15.50 17.53 -8.43
C TYR A 464 16.90 17.87 -8.92
N LEU A 465 17.75 18.32 -8.01
CA LEU A 465 19.14 18.67 -8.29
C LEU A 465 20.08 17.80 -7.47
N TYR A 466 21.29 17.55 -7.96
CA TYR A 466 22.34 16.86 -7.19
C TYR A 466 23.64 17.65 -7.19
N ALA A 467 24.40 17.52 -6.10
CA ALA A 467 25.77 17.99 -6.02
C ALA A 467 26.71 16.85 -6.44
N LYS A 468 27.44 17.03 -7.55
CA LYS A 468 28.32 16.00 -8.10
C LYS A 468 29.38 15.54 -7.09
N LYS A 469 29.42 14.24 -6.80
CA LYS A 469 30.23 13.59 -5.76
C LYS A 469 30.08 14.19 -4.37
N GLY A 470 28.93 14.83 -4.12
CA GLY A 470 28.61 15.52 -2.87
C GLY A 470 27.79 14.67 -1.91
N ASN A 471 27.11 13.63 -2.40
CA ASN A 471 26.05 12.91 -1.71
C ASN A 471 24.99 13.87 -1.13
N VAL A 472 24.56 14.84 -1.94
CA VAL A 472 23.48 15.78 -1.59
C VAL A 472 22.58 15.95 -2.79
N ILE A 473 21.30 15.64 -2.60
CA ILE A 473 20.20 15.93 -3.52
C ILE A 473 19.38 17.07 -2.93
N TYR A 474 18.94 17.99 -3.77
CA TYR A 474 18.13 19.14 -3.40
C TYR A 474 16.81 19.12 -4.17
N ASN A 475 15.72 19.47 -3.49
CA ASN A 475 14.44 19.79 -4.11
C ASN A 475 13.90 21.11 -3.56
N GLY A 476 13.47 21.98 -4.46
CA GLY A 476 12.73 23.19 -4.14
C GLY A 476 11.28 23.03 -4.56
N ASN A 477 10.36 23.13 -3.61
CA ASN A 477 8.92 22.97 -3.85
C ASN A 477 8.14 24.17 -3.31
N ALA A 478 7.07 24.57 -4.00
CA ALA A 478 6.36 25.81 -3.75
C ALA A 478 4.85 25.59 -3.67
N ASP A 479 4.28 25.80 -2.50
CA ASP A 479 2.83 25.80 -2.30
C ASP A 479 2.26 27.23 -2.32
N TYR A 480 0.96 27.34 -2.58
CA TYR A 480 0.24 28.62 -2.61
C TYR A 480 0.91 29.67 -3.50
N ALA A 481 1.38 29.25 -4.69
CA ALA A 481 2.13 30.10 -5.61
C ALA A 481 3.44 30.68 -5.03
N GLY A 482 4.09 29.95 -4.12
CA GLY A 482 5.37 30.29 -3.51
C GLY A 482 5.28 31.03 -2.18
N SER A 483 4.07 31.21 -1.63
CA SER A 483 3.89 31.73 -0.27
C SER A 483 4.44 30.80 0.80
N LEU A 484 4.44 29.49 0.53
CA LEU A 484 5.23 28.52 1.27
C LEU A 484 6.25 27.92 0.30
N TYR A 485 7.53 27.98 0.66
CA TYR A 485 8.60 27.42 -0.16
C TYR A 485 9.46 26.46 0.66
N TYR A 486 9.46 25.20 0.28
CA TYR A 486 10.23 24.13 0.91
C TYR A 486 11.55 23.95 0.18
N ASN A 487 12.65 23.95 0.94
CA ASN A 487 13.97 23.58 0.46
C ASN A 487 14.39 22.30 1.16
N THR A 488 14.37 21.17 0.44
CA THR A 488 14.65 19.85 1.01
C THR A 488 16.01 19.37 0.56
N TYR A 489 16.83 18.91 1.52
CA TYR A 489 18.16 18.35 1.28
C TYR A 489 18.16 16.89 1.71
N MET A 490 18.51 16.01 0.78
CA MET A 490 18.51 14.56 0.95
C MET A 490 19.90 13.98 0.69
N SER A 491 20.19 12.82 1.26
CA SER A 491 21.41 12.06 0.96
C SER A 491 21.16 10.56 0.95
N ILE A 492 22.06 9.82 0.30
CA ILE A 492 22.06 8.36 0.34
C ILE A 492 22.69 7.95 1.67
N HIS A 493 21.95 7.22 2.49
CA HIS A 493 22.35 6.76 3.82
C HIS A 493 23.13 5.43 3.75
N ASP A 494 23.68 5.00 4.88
CA ASP A 494 24.52 3.80 4.96
C ASP A 494 23.77 2.50 4.60
N ASP A 495 22.45 2.48 4.80
CA ASP A 495 21.54 1.42 4.39
C ASP A 495 21.26 1.40 2.88
N GLY A 496 21.75 2.40 2.14
CA GLY A 496 21.57 2.54 0.69
C GLY A 496 20.31 3.29 0.29
N LYS A 497 19.50 3.79 1.23
CA LYS A 497 18.26 4.51 0.93
C LYS A 497 18.50 6.01 0.82
N LEU A 498 17.69 6.67 -0.01
CA LEU A 498 17.63 8.13 -0.06
C LEU A 498 16.67 8.61 1.04
N ALA A 499 17.13 9.51 1.90
CA ALA A 499 16.29 10.11 2.94
C ALA A 499 16.52 11.62 3.04
N THR A 500 15.51 12.33 3.54
CA THR A 500 15.64 13.75 3.88
C THR A 500 16.54 13.89 5.11
N ASP A 501 17.57 14.73 5.01
CA ASP A 501 18.43 15.06 6.13
C ASP A 501 17.99 16.34 6.84
N TYR A 502 17.70 17.36 6.03
CA TYR A 502 17.39 18.71 6.48
C TYR A 502 16.41 19.36 5.52
N TRP A 503 15.61 20.30 6.03
CA TRP A 503 14.81 21.16 5.17
C TRP A 503 14.59 22.54 5.79
N THR A 504 14.25 23.50 4.93
CA THR A 504 13.73 24.80 5.36
C THR A 504 12.34 25.05 4.80
N LEU A 505 11.56 25.82 5.56
CA LEU A 505 10.30 26.38 5.11
C LEU A 505 10.40 27.91 5.13
N ASP A 506 10.34 28.50 3.95
CA ASP A 506 10.26 29.94 3.77
C ASP A 506 8.78 30.37 3.72
N LEU A 507 8.36 31.18 4.69
CA LEU A 507 7.05 31.82 4.74
C LEU A 507 7.16 33.19 4.04
N ASN A 508 6.62 33.26 2.83
CA ASN A 508 6.61 34.44 1.96
C ASN A 508 5.23 35.15 2.00
N PHE A 509 4.74 35.40 3.21
CA PHE A 509 3.53 36.17 3.50
C PHE A 509 3.59 36.71 4.94
N ASN A 510 2.73 37.68 5.25
CA ASN A 510 2.54 38.12 6.63
C ASN A 510 1.58 37.15 7.31
N ASP A 511 2.11 36.27 8.17
CA ASP A 511 1.33 35.39 9.03
C ASP A 511 0.73 36.20 10.20
N ILE A 512 -0.45 36.77 9.98
CA ILE A 512 -1.15 37.68 10.90
C ILE A 512 -1.73 36.90 12.08
N ASP A 513 -2.25 35.70 11.82
CA ASP A 513 -2.90 34.87 12.84
C ASP A 513 -1.96 33.85 13.50
N GLY A 514 -0.74 33.67 12.96
CA GLY A 514 0.31 32.84 13.53
C GLY A 514 0.13 31.35 13.26
N ASN A 515 -0.67 30.98 12.26
CA ASN A 515 -1.00 29.59 11.95
C ASN A 515 -0.06 28.94 10.92
N GLY A 516 0.87 29.70 10.33
CA GLY A 516 1.84 29.21 9.34
C GLY A 516 1.27 28.86 7.96
N VAL A 517 -0.02 29.10 7.71
CA VAL A 517 -0.76 28.77 6.49
C VAL A 517 -1.41 30.04 5.93
N PRO A 518 -1.10 30.45 4.69
CA PRO A 518 -1.60 31.70 4.16
C PRO A 518 -3.12 31.68 3.90
N SER A 519 -3.84 32.60 4.54
CA SER A 519 -5.25 32.90 4.26
C SER A 519 -5.43 33.81 3.04
N GLU A 520 -6.64 33.87 2.47
CA GLU A 520 -6.95 34.80 1.36
C GLU A 520 -6.65 36.27 1.73
N GLU A 521 -6.88 36.66 2.99
CA GLU A 521 -6.60 38.03 3.47
C GLU A 521 -5.11 38.31 3.54
N GLU A 522 -4.31 37.36 4.01
CA GLU A 522 -2.86 37.49 4.12
C GLU A 522 -2.20 37.49 2.74
N LEU A 523 -2.66 36.65 1.82
CA LEU A 523 -2.22 36.64 0.42
C LEU A 523 -2.60 37.95 -0.29
N ALA A 524 -3.72 38.58 0.07
CA ALA A 524 -4.14 39.87 -0.49
C ALA A 524 -3.36 41.06 0.08
N SER A 525 -2.62 40.89 1.18
CA SER A 525 -1.86 41.96 1.86
C SER A 525 -0.48 42.25 1.24
N SER A 526 -0.24 41.78 0.01
CA SER A 526 1.05 41.44 -0.63
C SER A 526 2.11 42.53 -0.82
N ASP A 527 1.94 43.76 -0.36
CA ASP A 527 2.81 44.86 -0.79
C ASP A 527 4.10 45.00 0.04
N ASP A 528 4.18 44.45 1.27
CA ASP A 528 5.40 44.43 2.10
C ASP A 528 5.35 43.23 3.09
N TYR A 529 6.06 42.12 2.81
CA TYR A 529 6.31 41.04 3.79
C TYR A 529 7.82 40.75 3.87
N GLU A 530 8.29 40.31 5.04
CA GLU A 530 9.65 39.80 5.23
C GLU A 530 9.60 38.27 5.27
N THR A 531 10.44 37.61 4.47
CA THR A 531 10.55 36.15 4.49
C THR A 531 11.03 35.67 5.86
N LYS A 532 10.22 34.83 6.51
CA LYS A 532 10.63 34.06 7.70
C LYS A 532 11.03 32.67 7.24
N THR A 533 12.22 32.21 7.65
CA THR A 533 12.70 30.85 7.34
C THR A 533 12.75 30.01 8.61
N GLU A 534 12.14 28.84 8.55
CA GLU A 534 12.22 27.79 9.57
C GLU A 534 13.25 26.74 9.14
N TYR A 535 13.91 26.11 10.10
CA TYR A 535 15.05 25.22 9.86
C TYR A 535 14.85 23.92 10.62
N HIS A 536 14.89 22.79 9.91
CA HIS A 536 14.52 21.49 10.43
C HIS A 536 15.60 20.44 10.12
N SER A 537 15.68 19.42 10.98
CA SER A 537 16.66 18.33 10.92
C SER A 537 15.96 17.01 11.18
N GLU A 538 15.98 16.13 10.20
CA GLU A 538 15.39 14.78 10.28
C GLU A 538 16.35 13.77 10.89
N ILE A 539 17.66 14.07 10.88
CA ILE A 539 18.68 13.15 11.41
C ILE A 539 18.95 13.32 12.91
N ASP A 540 18.54 14.45 13.49
CA ASP A 540 18.65 14.74 14.92
C ASP A 540 17.68 15.85 15.32
N ALA A 541 16.59 15.47 15.98
CA ALA A 541 15.56 16.38 16.48
C ALA A 541 16.07 17.35 17.58
N ASN A 542 17.23 17.08 18.19
CA ASN A 542 17.82 17.92 19.23
C ASN A 542 18.86 18.92 18.70
N MET A 543 19.14 18.90 17.38
CA MET A 543 20.12 19.79 16.79
C MET A 543 19.68 21.26 16.90
N SER A 544 20.58 22.16 17.31
CA SER A 544 20.21 23.57 17.43
C SER A 544 20.04 24.24 16.07
N GLU A 545 19.14 25.22 15.97
CA GLU A 545 18.94 26.00 14.73
C GLU A 545 20.26 26.59 14.16
N THR A 546 21.21 26.97 15.02
CA THR A 546 22.52 27.47 14.60
C THR A 546 23.38 26.40 13.92
N GLU A 547 23.29 25.15 14.39
CA GLU A 547 23.98 24.01 13.78
C GLU A 547 23.34 23.64 12.45
N ILE A 548 22.00 23.58 12.39
CA ILE A 548 21.24 23.31 11.17
C ILE A 548 21.59 24.35 10.08
N LYS A 549 21.51 25.65 10.42
CA LYS A 549 21.91 26.76 9.52
C LYS A 549 23.32 26.60 8.96
N LYS A 550 24.25 26.13 9.79
CA LYS A 550 25.65 25.94 9.38
C LYS A 550 25.80 24.80 8.38
N VAL A 551 25.01 23.73 8.54
CA VAL A 551 25.00 22.60 7.59
C VAL A 551 24.34 23.01 6.28
N ILE A 552 23.18 23.66 6.33
CA ILE A 552 22.49 24.15 5.12
C ILE A 552 23.34 25.15 4.36
N ALA A 553 24.00 26.10 5.03
CA ALA A 553 24.93 27.02 4.37
C ALA A 553 26.12 26.31 3.69
N LYS A 554 26.51 25.12 4.17
CA LYS A 554 27.51 24.28 3.47
C LYS A 554 26.88 23.64 2.23
N TYR A 555 25.64 23.14 2.31
CA TYR A 555 24.92 22.58 1.16
C TYR A 555 24.66 23.64 0.08
N ASP A 556 24.22 24.84 0.45
CA ASP A 556 24.03 25.98 -0.45
C ASP A 556 25.31 26.40 -1.20
N SER A 557 26.48 26.09 -0.63
CA SER A 557 27.76 26.39 -1.26
C SER A 557 28.16 25.38 -2.33
N LEU A 558 27.45 24.26 -2.43
CA LEU A 558 27.68 23.24 -3.44
C LEU A 558 27.20 23.70 -4.81
N LYS A 559 27.81 23.14 -5.85
CA LYS A 559 27.34 23.33 -7.22
C LYS A 559 26.36 22.21 -7.56
N PHE A 560 25.10 22.60 -7.75
CA PHE A 560 24.03 21.70 -8.13
C PHE A 560 23.87 21.60 -9.66
N GLU A 561 23.48 20.41 -10.12
CA GLU A 561 23.13 20.09 -11.51
C GLU A 561 21.78 19.36 -11.51
N GLU A 562 20.98 19.49 -12.56
CA GLU A 562 19.67 18.84 -12.66
C GLU A 562 19.81 17.32 -12.77
N ILE A 563 18.96 16.59 -12.03
CA ILE A 563 18.77 15.15 -12.22
C ILE A 563 17.74 15.00 -13.36
N VAL A 564 18.24 14.99 -14.59
CA VAL A 564 17.42 14.85 -15.80
C VAL A 564 18.17 14.06 -16.86
N GLY A 565 17.44 13.29 -17.66
CA GLY A 565 18.03 12.57 -18.79
C GLY A 565 18.44 13.51 -19.92
N SER A 566 19.58 13.23 -20.55
CA SER A 566 20.08 13.96 -21.72
C SER A 566 20.35 13.08 -22.95
N MET A 567 20.28 11.76 -22.77
CA MET A 567 20.52 10.74 -23.80
C MET A 567 19.21 10.03 -24.17
N ASP A 568 19.09 9.65 -25.45
CA ASP A 568 18.09 8.67 -25.87
C ASP A 568 18.53 7.23 -25.53
N TYR A 569 17.63 6.27 -25.73
CA TYR A 569 17.86 4.86 -25.45
C TYR A 569 19.11 4.30 -26.15
N ASP A 570 19.25 4.53 -27.46
CA ASP A 570 20.39 4.02 -28.23
C ASP A 570 21.72 4.60 -27.74
N THR A 571 21.73 5.87 -27.33
CA THR A 571 22.93 6.55 -26.81
C THR A 571 23.33 6.01 -25.44
N ILE A 572 22.38 5.82 -24.50
CA ILE A 572 22.70 5.24 -23.19
C ILE A 572 23.19 3.79 -23.34
N MET A 573 22.58 2.98 -24.20
CA MET A 573 23.01 1.61 -24.45
C MET A 573 24.44 1.56 -25.00
N ALA A 574 24.80 2.46 -25.91
CA ALA A 574 26.16 2.58 -26.42
C ALA A 574 27.17 2.98 -25.31
N GLN A 575 26.78 3.85 -24.38
CA GLN A 575 27.61 4.27 -23.25
C GLN A 575 27.81 3.15 -22.21
N LEU A 576 26.79 2.31 -22.01
CA LEU A 576 26.85 1.09 -21.21
C LEU A 576 27.61 -0.04 -21.93
N GLY A 577 27.85 0.10 -23.24
CA GLY A 577 28.60 -0.87 -24.05
C GLY A 577 27.78 -2.10 -24.45
N LYS A 578 26.48 -1.91 -24.69
CA LYS A 578 25.53 -2.97 -25.07
C LYS A 578 25.05 -2.84 -26.51
#